data_AF-A0A401G3H6-F1
#
_entry.id   AF-A0A401G3H6-F1
#
_cell.length_a   1.000
_cell.length_b   1.000
_cell.length_c   1.000
_cell.angle_alpha   90.00
_cell.angle_beta   90.00
_cell.angle_gamma   90.00
#
_symmetry.space_group_name_H-M   'P 1'
#
loop_
_entity.id
_entity.type
_entity.pdbx_description
1 polymer ?
#
loop_
_entity_poly.entity_id
_entity_poly.type
_entity_poly.pdbx_seq_one_letter_code
_entity_poly.pdbx_strand_id
1 'polypeptide(L)'
;METRKIIRTFMSTALKDEGFNENIKDDASLIDLGILDSLSILQLLDFFDDKFGIIPDEDEFHPENFDSVQTIAAFIEKKSGRGTS
;
A
#
# COMPACT_ATOMS: atom_id res chain seq x y z
N MET A 1 3.38 7.28 11.36
CA MET A 1 2.60 8.38 10.71
C MET A 1 3.17 8.79 9.35
N GLU A 2 4.50 8.82 9.16
CA GLU A 2 5.10 9.12 7.84
C GLU A 2 4.77 8.08 6.76
N THR A 3 4.83 6.78 7.08
CA THR A 3 4.57 5.69 6.12
C THR A 3 3.21 5.85 5.43
N ARG A 4 2.15 6.10 6.19
CA ARG A 4 0.79 6.34 5.67
C ARG A 4 0.73 7.52 4.71
N LYS A 5 1.38 8.65 5.04
CA LYS A 5 1.44 9.80 4.14
C LYS A 5 2.14 9.45 2.84
N ILE A 6 3.28 8.76 2.91
CA ILE A 6 4.08 8.35 1.77
C ILE A 6 3.27 7.42 0.85
N ILE A 7 2.60 6.41 1.41
CA ILE A 7 1.70 5.51 0.67
C ILE A 7 0.55 6.30 0.04
N ARG A 8 -0.14 7.17 0.79
CA ARG A 8 -1.25 7.97 0.24
C ARG A 8 -0.82 8.86 -0.91
N THR A 9 0.35 9.50 -0.81
CA THR A 9 0.89 10.34 -1.90
C THR A 9 1.19 9.49 -3.14
N PHE A 10 1.78 8.31 -2.96
CA PHE A 10 2.03 7.38 -4.06
C PHE A 10 0.72 6.91 -4.70
N MET A 11 -0.24 6.43 -3.91
CA MET A 11 -1.53 5.93 -4.39
C MET A 11 -2.36 7.03 -5.07
N SER A 12 -2.41 8.24 -4.54
CA SER A 12 -3.08 9.38 -5.21
C SER A 12 -2.42 9.79 -6.53
N THR A 13 -1.19 9.35 -6.78
CA THR A 13 -0.47 9.59 -8.04
C THR A 13 -0.64 8.42 -9.00
N ALA A 14 -0.36 7.19 -8.53
CA ALA A 14 -0.41 5.96 -9.32
C ALA A 14 -1.85 5.53 -9.65
N LEU A 15 -2.77 5.66 -8.69
CA LEU A 15 -4.16 5.20 -8.77
C LEU A 15 -5.15 6.37 -8.97
N LYS A 16 -4.64 7.53 -9.39
CA LYS A 16 -5.45 8.71 -9.67
C LYS A 16 -6.53 8.42 -10.73
N ASP A 17 -6.16 7.66 -11.75
CA ASP A 17 -7.04 7.28 -12.86
C ASP A 17 -8.09 6.26 -12.42
N GLU A 18 -7.73 5.37 -11.49
CA GLU A 18 -8.62 4.37 -10.89
C GLU A 18 -9.60 4.99 -9.88
N GLY A 19 -9.45 6.28 -9.54
CA GLY A 19 -10.37 7.00 -8.64
C GLY A 19 -9.90 7.07 -7.17
N PHE A 20 -8.66 6.67 -6.88
CA PHE A 20 -8.09 6.86 -5.55
C PHE A 20 -8.01 8.36 -5.21
N ASN A 21 -8.50 8.72 -4.02
CA ASN A 21 -8.50 10.11 -3.57
C ASN A 21 -8.36 10.21 -2.05
N GLU A 22 -8.09 11.42 -1.58
CA GLU A 22 -7.85 11.69 -0.16
C GLU A 22 -9.05 11.49 0.77
N ASN A 23 -10.28 11.33 0.24
CA ASN A 23 -11.46 11.02 1.04
C ASN A 23 -11.60 9.53 1.35
N ILE A 24 -10.83 8.67 0.68
CA ILE A 24 -10.85 7.22 0.97
C ILE A 24 -10.25 6.97 2.35
N LYS A 25 -10.97 6.21 3.15
CA LYS A 25 -10.56 5.83 4.50
C LYS A 25 -9.39 4.85 4.44
N ASP A 26 -8.57 4.84 5.48
CA ASP A 26 -7.41 3.95 5.53
C ASP A 26 -7.79 2.46 5.61
N ASP A 27 -8.99 2.18 6.14
CA ASP A 27 -9.62 0.84 6.28
C ASP A 27 -10.52 0.47 5.09
N ALA A 28 -10.64 1.34 4.08
CA ALA A 28 -11.47 1.05 2.93
C ALA A 28 -10.76 0.09 1.97
N SER A 29 -11.42 -1.02 1.65
CA SER A 29 -10.96 -2.00 0.67
C SER A 29 -10.88 -1.38 -0.72
N LEU A 30 -9.66 -1.14 -1.18
CA LEU A 30 -9.34 -0.61 -2.49
C LEU A 30 -9.58 -1.64 -3.58
N ILE A 31 -9.47 -2.92 -3.24
CA ILE A 31 -9.75 -4.03 -4.15
C ILE A 31 -11.26 -4.11 -4.42
N ASP A 32 -12.10 -4.06 -3.38
CA ASP A 32 -13.57 -4.08 -3.54
C ASP A 32 -14.07 -2.83 -4.28
N LEU A 33 -13.41 -1.68 -4.07
CA LEU A 33 -13.66 -0.45 -4.81
C LEU A 33 -13.18 -0.49 -6.28
N GLY A 34 -12.44 -1.53 -6.68
CA GLY A 34 -11.87 -1.67 -8.02
C GLY A 34 -10.74 -0.67 -8.32
N ILE A 35 -10.13 -0.10 -7.28
CA ILE A 35 -9.04 0.88 -7.36
C ILE A 35 -7.67 0.19 -7.41
N LEU A 36 -7.61 -1.04 -6.90
CA LEU A 36 -6.36 -1.77 -6.75
C LEU A 36 -6.45 -3.09 -7.51
N ASP A 37 -5.71 -3.15 -8.60
CA ASP A 37 -5.62 -4.30 -9.49
C ASP A 37 -4.21 -4.93 -9.48
N SER A 38 -4.03 -6.03 -10.20
CA SER A 38 -2.76 -6.77 -10.30
C SER A 38 -1.57 -5.90 -10.75
N LEU A 39 -1.80 -4.97 -11.68
CA LEU A 39 -0.79 -4.02 -12.15
C LEU A 39 -0.41 -2.99 -11.07
N SER A 40 -1.40 -2.53 -10.32
CA SER A 40 -1.25 -1.57 -9.23
C SER A 40 -0.47 -2.18 -8.07
N ILE A 41 -0.66 -3.47 -7.79
CA ILE A 41 0.15 -4.22 -6.81
C ILE A 41 1.62 -4.28 -7.22
N LEU A 42 1.92 -4.56 -8.49
CA LEU A 42 3.32 -4.59 -8.96
C LEU A 42 4.02 -3.23 -8.80
N GLN A 43 3.31 -2.13 -9.06
CA GLN A 43 3.83 -0.77 -8.83
C GLN A 43 4.06 -0.50 -7.33
N LEU A 44 3.19 -1.01 -6.45
CA LEU A 44 3.39 -0.94 -5.00
C LEU A 44 4.64 -1.72 -4.57
N LEU A 45 4.91 -2.88 -5.17
CA LEU A 45 6.12 -3.66 -4.88
C LEU A 45 7.40 -2.88 -5.21
N ASP A 46 7.45 -2.31 -6.42
CA ASP A 46 8.57 -1.48 -6.87
C ASP A 46 8.79 -0.28 -5.93
N PHE A 47 7.69 0.35 -5.51
CA PHE A 47 7.73 1.43 -4.54
C PHE A 47 8.25 0.99 -3.17
N PHE A 48 7.86 -0.18 -2.68
CA PHE A 48 8.34 -0.69 -1.39
C PHE A 48 9.84 -1.02 -1.42
N ASP A 49 10.31 -1.57 -2.53
CA ASP A 49 11.73 -1.81 -2.75
C ASP A 49 12.51 -0.49 -2.82
N ASP A 50 12.10 0.46 -3.66
CA ASP A 50 12.78 1.75 -3.84
C ASP A 50 12.78 2.62 -2.56
N LYS A 51 11.64 2.73 -1.87
CA LYS A 51 11.50 3.62 -0.72
C LYS A 51 11.95 3.01 0.60
N PHE A 52 11.73 1.71 0.78
CA PHE A 52 11.92 1.05 2.06
C PHE A 52 12.89 -0.14 1.99
N GLY A 53 13.31 -0.58 0.80
CA GLY A 53 14.10 -1.79 0.64
C GLY A 53 13.33 -3.05 1.02
N ILE A 54 12.01 -3.04 0.82
CA ILE A 54 11.09 -4.11 1.24
C ILE A 54 10.58 -4.86 0.01
N ILE A 55 10.91 -6.15 -0.07
CA ILE A 55 10.39 -7.07 -1.09
C ILE A 55 9.51 -8.11 -0.39
N PRO A 56 8.17 -8.09 -0.55
CA PRO A 56 7.29 -9.14 -0.02
C PRO A 56 7.63 -10.51 -0.58
N ASP A 57 7.56 -11.53 0.28
CA ASP A 57 7.69 -12.93 -0.11
C ASP A 57 6.42 -13.46 -0.79
N GLU A 58 6.47 -14.65 -1.37
CA GLU A 58 5.29 -15.24 -2.06
C GLU A 58 4.08 -15.39 -1.11
N ASP A 59 4.32 -15.82 0.14
CA ASP A 59 3.31 -15.91 1.20
C ASP A 59 2.82 -14.54 1.70
N GLU A 60 3.52 -13.45 1.37
CA GLU A 60 3.10 -12.08 1.71
C GLU A 60 2.38 -11.41 0.52
N PHE A 61 2.46 -12.00 -0.67
CA PHE A 61 1.81 -11.55 -1.90
C PHE A 61 0.31 -11.90 -1.93
N HIS A 62 -0.38 -11.61 -0.84
CA HIS A 62 -1.81 -11.82 -0.74
C HIS A 62 -2.56 -10.50 -0.91
N PRO A 63 -3.66 -10.48 -1.68
CA PRO A 63 -4.46 -9.26 -1.89
C PRO A 63 -4.92 -8.65 -0.57
N GLU A 64 -5.18 -9.45 0.46
CA GLU A 64 -5.55 -9.00 1.80
C GLU A 64 -4.48 -8.09 2.48
N ASN A 65 -3.19 -8.30 2.19
CA ASN A 65 -2.11 -7.44 2.69
C ASN A 65 -2.04 -6.09 1.98
N PHE A 66 -2.60 -6.00 0.77
CA PHE A 66 -2.64 -4.79 -0.06
C PHE A 66 -4.04 -4.21 -0.22
N ASP A 67 -5.02 -4.78 0.49
CA ASP A 67 -6.43 -4.44 0.35
C ASP A 67 -6.71 -2.98 0.68
N SER A 68 -6.02 -2.45 1.67
CA SER A 68 -6.31 -1.14 2.27
C SER A 68 -5.00 -0.40 2.60
N VAL A 69 -5.05 0.93 2.66
CA VAL A 69 -3.88 1.75 3.05
C VAL A 69 -3.34 1.33 4.41
N GLN A 70 -4.24 0.95 5.33
CA GLN A 70 -3.86 0.50 6.66
C GLN A 70 -3.07 -0.81 6.67
N THR A 71 -3.47 -1.81 5.86
CA THR A 71 -2.82 -3.12 5.82
C THR A 71 -1.46 -2.99 5.18
N ILE A 72 -1.36 -2.19 4.11
CA ILE A 72 -0.10 -1.82 3.47
C ILE A 72 0.82 -1.10 4.47
N ALA A 73 0.32 -0.10 5.19
CA ALA A 73 1.12 0.64 6.16
C ALA A 73 1.61 -0.28 7.29
N ALA A 74 0.73 -1.14 7.82
CA ALA A 74 1.09 -2.11 8.85
C ALA A 74 2.13 -3.12 8.34
N PHE A 75 2.01 -3.57 7.09
CA PHE A 75 2.97 -4.45 6.44
C PHE A 75 4.37 -3.81 6.38
N ILE A 76 4.44 -2.57 5.87
CA ILE A 76 5.71 -1.83 5.78
C ILE A 76 6.27 -1.55 7.18
N GLU A 77 5.45 -1.13 8.13
CA GLU A 77 5.89 -0.85 9.51
C GLU A 77 6.45 -2.11 10.19
N LYS A 78 5.82 -3.27 9.95
CA LYS A 78 6.30 -4.57 10.44
C LYS A 78 7.66 -4.95 9.83
N LYS A 79 7.85 -4.75 8.52
CA LYS A 79 9.08 -5.18 7.82
C LYS A 79 10.24 -4.18 7.95
N SER A 80 9.94 -2.89 8.02
CA SER A 80 10.93 -1.83 8.22
C SER A 80 11.57 -1.86 9.62
N GLY A 81 11.11 -2.72 10.53
CA GLY A 81 11.65 -2.81 11.90
C GLY A 81 11.38 -1.57 12.74
N ARG A 82 10.62 -0.59 12.23
CA ARG A 82 9.99 0.48 13.01
C ARG A 82 8.78 -0.07 13.77
N GLY A 83 9.00 -1.13 14.54
CA GLY A 83 8.13 -1.51 15.64
C GLY A 83 8.38 -0.57 16.81
N THR A 84 7.86 0.66 16.73
CA THR A 84 7.91 1.64 17.83
C THR A 84 6.71 2.56 17.68
N SER A 85 5.89 2.89 18.67
CA SER A 85 5.69 2.57 20.09
C SER A 85 4.38 3.27 20.46
#